data_AF-A0AAD2CLE4-F1
#
_entry.id   AF-A0AAD2CLE4-F1
#
_cell.length_a   1.000
_cell.length_b   1.000
_cell.length_c   1.000
_cell.angle_alpha   90.00
_cell.angle_beta   90.00
_cell.angle_gamma   90.00
#
_symmetry.space_group_name_H-M   'P 1'
#
loop_
_entity.id
_entity.type
_entity.pdbx_description
1 polymer ?
#
loop_
_entity_poly.entity_id
_entity_poly.type
_entity_poly.pdbx_seq_one_letter_code
_entity_poly.pdbx_strand_id
1 'polypeptide(L)'
;MRKKARLKRLRISLYQAVASKVKSRKKGEFWDKNVLSTEAGRKITERAHNSIFQQSGTEKKATYNVDESLVISRVIQQICDEIFKERGKEAALKELDQLIKRSCWTPTSIGELNESKKRKAVDAMMLLAEKNSGDIKGCFVYKGNETRDWLSREDTASPTASHEGICCTGVIDAHKGRCMMSMDIPNAFTQTLMPDLGDGEDRVIMKVTGLMVQYMIDLDPTYCDCVVYENGKRVIYVVILCAIYGMLQALLLWYRILRASLEEYGFVFN
;
A
#
# COMPACT_ATOMS: atom_id res chain seq x y z
N MET A 1 24.79 -5.48 -8.85
CA MET A 1 24.38 -5.12 -10.23
C MET A 1 22.88 -5.29 -10.54
N ARG A 2 22.24 -6.46 -10.33
CA ARG A 2 20.88 -6.80 -10.84
C ARG A 2 19.79 -5.71 -10.71
N LYS A 3 19.67 -4.99 -9.59
CA LYS A 3 18.67 -3.91 -9.37
C LYS A 3 18.72 -2.80 -10.44
N LYS A 4 19.92 -2.38 -10.88
CA LYS A 4 20.11 -1.32 -11.90
C LYS A 4 19.63 -1.78 -13.28
N ALA A 5 19.80 -3.07 -13.60
CA ALA A 5 19.29 -3.66 -14.83
C ALA A 5 17.74 -3.77 -14.83
N ARG A 6 17.13 -4.19 -13.70
CA ARG A 6 15.66 -4.25 -13.58
C ARG A 6 15.01 -2.87 -13.79
N LEU A 7 15.54 -1.83 -13.14
CA LEU A 7 15.07 -0.45 -13.32
C LEU A 7 15.22 0.02 -14.77
N LYS A 8 16.33 -0.33 -15.46
CA LYS A 8 16.50 -0.03 -16.89
C LYS A 8 15.43 -0.71 -17.76
N ARG A 9 15.09 -1.98 -17.51
CA ARG A 9 14.02 -2.69 -18.25
C ARG A 9 12.64 -2.05 -18.04
N LEU A 10 12.22 -1.86 -16.79
CA LEU A 10 10.91 -1.27 -16.48
C LEU A 10 10.75 0.14 -17.08
N ARG A 11 11.82 0.97 -17.02
CA ARG A 11 11.82 2.31 -17.65
C ARG A 11 11.70 2.25 -19.18
N ILE A 12 12.31 1.26 -19.84
CA ILE A 12 12.16 1.05 -21.30
C ILE A 12 10.74 0.65 -21.65
N SER A 13 10.16 -0.33 -20.94
CA SER A 13 8.77 -0.78 -21.15
C SER A 13 7.76 0.34 -20.93
N LEU A 14 7.96 1.19 -19.90
CA LEU A 14 7.14 2.38 -19.66
C LEU A 14 7.21 3.38 -20.83
N TYR A 15 8.42 3.71 -21.31
CA TYR A 15 8.56 4.60 -22.47
C TYR A 15 7.93 4.01 -23.74
N GLN A 16 8.00 2.69 -23.95
CA GLN A 16 7.35 2.02 -25.08
C GLN A 16 5.82 2.10 -24.98
N ALA A 17 5.24 1.86 -23.80
CA ALA A 17 3.81 1.99 -23.55
C ALA A 17 3.32 3.43 -23.82
N VAL A 18 3.98 4.43 -23.23
CA VAL A 18 3.67 5.86 -23.46
C VAL A 18 3.81 6.24 -24.93
N ALA A 19 4.89 5.83 -25.60
CA ALA A 19 5.11 6.14 -27.02
C ALA A 19 4.05 5.49 -27.94
N SER A 20 3.56 4.29 -27.60
CA SER A 20 2.47 3.65 -28.34
C SER A 20 1.16 4.45 -28.24
N LYS A 21 0.81 4.94 -27.05
CA LYS A 21 -0.36 5.80 -26.84
C LYS A 21 -0.22 7.16 -27.51
N VAL A 22 0.99 7.73 -27.55
CA VAL A 22 1.29 8.96 -28.33
C VAL A 22 1.10 8.73 -29.83
N LYS A 23 1.51 7.58 -30.38
CA LYS A 23 1.25 7.22 -31.78
C LYS A 23 -0.24 7.01 -32.06
N SER A 24 -0.98 6.31 -31.19
CA SER A 24 -2.42 6.07 -31.37
C SER A 24 -3.27 7.35 -31.39
N ARG A 25 -2.77 8.45 -30.81
CA ARG A 25 -3.43 9.77 -30.80
C ARG A 25 -3.12 10.64 -32.03
N LYS A 26 -2.28 10.18 -32.99
CA LYS A 26 -1.96 10.93 -34.23
C LYS A 26 -2.94 10.66 -35.39
N LYS A 27 -4.25 10.77 -35.12
CA LYS A 27 -5.29 11.01 -36.14
C LYS A 27 -6.30 12.00 -35.56
N GLY A 28 -6.10 13.27 -35.89
CA GLY A 28 -6.78 14.43 -35.32
C GLY A 28 -5.82 15.63 -35.41
N GLU A 29 -6.30 16.75 -35.94
CA GLU A 29 -5.50 17.96 -36.16
C GLU A 29 -5.56 18.91 -34.94
N PHE A 30 -5.08 20.16 -35.11
CA PHE A 30 -5.02 21.24 -34.11
C PHE A 30 -3.91 21.02 -33.03
N TRP A 31 -3.26 22.04 -32.46
CA TRP A 31 -3.46 23.49 -32.62
C TRP A 31 -2.18 24.34 -32.52
N ASP A 32 -2.38 25.64 -32.75
CA ASP A 32 -1.41 26.72 -32.83
C ASP A 32 -0.59 27.00 -31.54
N LYS A 33 0.55 27.69 -31.69
CA LYS A 33 1.54 27.98 -30.64
C LYS A 33 1.04 28.95 -29.55
N ASN A 34 0.02 29.76 -29.84
CA ASN A 34 -0.50 30.76 -28.90
C ASN A 34 -1.21 30.15 -27.65
N VAL A 35 -1.47 28.85 -27.63
CA VAL A 35 -2.11 28.13 -26.50
C VAL A 35 -1.26 28.11 -25.23
N LEU A 36 0.07 28.32 -25.33
CA LEU A 36 1.02 28.18 -24.21
C LEU A 36 0.78 29.14 -23.02
N SER A 37 0.11 30.27 -23.23
CA SER A 37 -0.25 31.24 -22.17
C SER A 37 -1.49 30.83 -21.35
N THR A 38 -2.27 29.85 -21.85
CA THR A 38 -3.52 29.43 -21.22
C THR A 38 -3.31 28.37 -20.13
N GLU A 39 -4.34 28.11 -19.32
CA GLU A 39 -4.32 27.04 -18.33
C GLU A 39 -4.19 25.63 -18.96
N ALA A 40 -4.66 25.46 -20.20
CA ALA A 40 -4.37 24.27 -21.00
C ALA A 40 -2.88 24.15 -21.37
N GLY A 41 -2.18 25.28 -21.55
CA GLY A 41 -0.73 25.34 -21.69
C GLY A 41 0.01 24.81 -20.45
N ARG A 42 -0.48 25.11 -19.24
CA ARG A 42 0.07 24.54 -17.99
C ARG A 42 -0.10 23.01 -17.90
N LYS A 43 -1.17 22.46 -18.48
CA LYS A 43 -1.35 21.00 -18.66
C LYS A 43 -0.43 20.39 -19.74
N ILE A 44 0.31 21.20 -20.51
CA ILE A 44 1.42 20.73 -21.34
C ILE A 44 2.72 20.65 -20.51
N THR A 45 2.91 21.54 -19.53
CA THR A 45 3.98 21.39 -18.51
C THR A 45 3.82 20.08 -17.72
N GLU A 46 2.58 19.65 -17.47
CA GLU A 46 2.27 18.33 -16.87
C GLU A 46 2.83 17.14 -17.67
N ARG A 47 3.08 17.28 -19.00
CA ARG A 47 3.78 16.25 -19.78
C ARG A 47 5.28 16.16 -19.45
N ALA A 48 5.91 17.23 -19.00
CA ALA A 48 7.33 17.23 -18.62
C ALA A 48 7.60 16.44 -17.33
N HIS A 49 6.60 16.35 -16.43
CA HIS A 49 6.68 15.57 -15.18
C HIS A 49 6.94 14.06 -15.37
N ASN A 50 6.81 13.51 -16.58
CA ASN A 50 7.11 12.10 -16.92
C ASN A 50 8.61 11.72 -16.89
N SER A 51 9.42 12.43 -16.10
CA SER A 51 10.90 12.42 -16.19
C SER A 51 11.61 12.05 -14.88
N ILE A 52 10.88 11.77 -13.79
CA ILE A 52 11.49 11.47 -12.48
C ILE A 52 11.40 9.98 -12.15
N PHE A 53 12.53 9.30 -12.30
CA PHE A 53 12.80 7.99 -11.70
C PHE A 53 14.23 8.04 -11.16
N GLN A 54 14.41 8.16 -9.85
CA GLN A 54 15.62 7.86 -9.05
C GLN A 54 15.33 8.28 -7.57
N GLN A 55 16.02 7.77 -6.55
CA GLN A 55 17.18 6.86 -6.53
C GLN A 55 17.09 5.87 -5.35
N SER A 56 18.12 5.04 -5.16
CA SER A 56 18.35 4.33 -3.90
C SER A 56 19.81 4.45 -3.50
N GLY A 57 20.06 5.01 -2.32
CA GLY A 57 21.40 5.17 -1.74
C GLY A 57 21.59 6.57 -1.16
N THR A 58 21.98 6.62 0.11
CA THR A 58 22.84 7.66 0.74
C THR A 58 22.87 9.05 0.08
N GLU A 59 21.81 9.85 0.26
CA GLU A 59 21.84 11.12 1.02
C GLU A 59 20.43 11.75 1.04
N LYS A 60 20.19 12.66 1.99
CA LYS A 60 18.94 13.41 2.29
C LYS A 60 17.63 12.91 1.64
N LYS A 61 16.72 12.37 2.47
CA LYS A 61 15.31 12.13 2.09
C LYS A 61 14.71 13.43 1.53
N ALA A 62 14.36 13.46 0.25
CA ALA A 62 13.63 14.57 -0.35
C ALA A 62 12.21 14.62 0.22
N THR A 63 11.81 15.77 0.76
CA THR A 63 10.43 16.05 1.15
C THR A 63 9.65 16.51 -0.08
N TYR A 64 8.88 15.61 -0.68
CA TYR A 64 7.94 15.96 -1.73
C TYR A 64 6.86 16.90 -1.17
N ASN A 65 6.42 17.87 -1.97
CA ASN A 65 5.20 18.61 -1.66
C ASN A 65 3.94 17.76 -1.94
N VAL A 66 2.76 18.28 -1.58
CA VAL A 66 1.50 17.53 -1.69
C VAL A 66 1.17 17.19 -3.16
N ASP A 67 1.37 18.13 -4.08
CA ASP A 67 1.08 17.93 -5.50
C ASP A 67 2.07 16.96 -6.16
N GLU A 68 3.37 17.06 -5.84
CA GLU A 68 4.38 16.07 -6.23
C GLU A 68 4.02 14.67 -5.73
N SER A 69 3.58 14.56 -4.47
CA SER A 69 3.16 13.29 -3.87
C SER A 69 1.93 12.70 -4.58
N LEU A 70 0.95 13.54 -4.93
CA LEU A 70 -0.23 13.16 -5.70
C LEU A 70 0.12 12.77 -7.15
N VAL A 71 1.03 13.49 -7.80
CA VAL A 71 1.53 13.16 -9.15
C VAL A 71 2.29 11.84 -9.13
N ILE A 72 3.22 11.64 -8.17
CA ILE A 72 3.95 10.38 -8.00
C ILE A 72 2.98 9.22 -7.73
N SER A 73 1.99 9.40 -6.87
CA SER A 73 0.96 8.40 -6.59
C SER A 73 0.15 8.04 -7.85
N ARG A 74 -0.34 9.03 -8.60
CA ARG A 74 -1.07 8.83 -9.87
C ARG A 74 -0.20 8.15 -10.93
N VAL A 75 1.08 8.53 -11.03
CA VAL A 75 2.04 7.91 -11.96
C VAL A 75 2.35 6.47 -11.56
N ILE A 76 2.49 6.16 -10.27
CA ILE A 76 2.65 4.78 -9.78
C ILE A 76 1.41 3.95 -10.09
N GLN A 77 0.20 4.50 -9.90
CA GLN A 77 -1.06 3.82 -10.19
C GLN A 77 -1.20 3.53 -11.70
N GLN A 78 -0.96 4.54 -12.55
CA GLN A 78 -0.92 4.35 -14.01
C GLN A 78 0.19 3.38 -14.44
N ILE A 79 1.35 3.37 -13.77
CA ILE A 79 2.41 2.37 -14.00
C ILE A 79 1.94 0.96 -13.68
N CYS A 80 1.17 0.76 -12.60
CA CYS A 80 0.62 -0.54 -12.23
C CYS A 80 -0.31 -1.06 -13.33
N ASP A 81 -1.26 -0.24 -13.77
CA ASP A 81 -2.26 -0.61 -14.78
C ASP A 81 -1.62 -0.80 -16.18
N GLU A 82 -0.72 0.10 -16.60
CA GLU A 82 -0.15 0.10 -17.96
C GLU A 82 1.01 -0.89 -18.15
N ILE A 83 1.85 -1.13 -17.12
CA ILE A 83 2.98 -2.05 -17.24
C ILE A 83 2.56 -3.50 -16.95
N PHE A 84 1.74 -3.74 -15.91
CA PHE A 84 1.41 -5.10 -15.50
C PHE A 84 0.09 -5.63 -16.09
N LYS A 85 -0.87 -4.76 -16.42
CA LYS A 85 -2.13 -5.11 -17.11
C LYS A 85 -2.85 -6.28 -16.41
N GLU A 86 -3.32 -7.30 -17.14
CA GLU A 86 -3.96 -8.49 -16.54
C GLU A 86 -3.08 -9.16 -15.47
N ARG A 87 -1.75 -9.24 -15.64
CA ARG A 87 -0.85 -9.80 -14.61
C ARG A 87 -0.82 -8.96 -13.32
N GLY A 88 -1.16 -7.67 -13.43
CA GLY A 88 -1.34 -6.77 -12.29
C GLY A 88 -2.70 -6.93 -11.64
N LYS A 89 -3.77 -7.06 -12.44
CA LYS A 89 -5.13 -7.39 -11.99
C LYS A 89 -5.20 -8.74 -11.29
N GLU A 90 -4.60 -9.79 -11.84
CA GLU A 90 -4.45 -11.11 -11.22
C GLU A 90 -3.78 -11.01 -9.84
N ALA A 91 -2.70 -10.23 -9.74
CA ALA A 91 -1.99 -10.03 -8.48
C ALA A 91 -2.78 -9.20 -7.46
N ALA A 92 -3.58 -8.22 -7.92
CA ALA A 92 -4.47 -7.42 -7.08
C ALA A 92 -5.67 -8.23 -6.56
N LEU A 93 -6.34 -8.98 -7.45
CA LEU A 93 -7.44 -9.89 -7.11
C LEU A 93 -6.97 -10.97 -6.13
N LYS A 94 -5.81 -11.59 -6.36
CA LYS A 94 -5.26 -12.61 -5.45
C LYS A 94 -4.94 -12.08 -4.04
N GLU A 95 -4.50 -10.82 -3.94
CA GLU A 95 -4.25 -10.17 -2.65
C GLU A 95 -5.57 -9.84 -1.93
N LEU A 96 -6.56 -9.27 -2.64
CA LEU A 96 -7.89 -8.97 -2.09
C LEU A 96 -8.63 -10.25 -1.66
N ASP A 97 -8.61 -11.30 -2.48
CA ASP A 97 -9.19 -12.63 -2.21
C ASP A 97 -8.65 -13.22 -0.90
N GLN A 98 -7.33 -13.13 -0.70
CA GLN A 98 -6.68 -13.60 0.52
C GLN A 98 -7.16 -12.84 1.77
N LEU A 99 -7.44 -11.54 1.66
CA LEU A 99 -7.85 -10.68 2.76
C LEU A 99 -9.34 -10.84 3.09
N ILE A 100 -10.19 -10.93 2.06
CA ILE A 100 -11.64 -11.19 2.20
C ILE A 100 -11.85 -12.57 2.84
N LYS A 101 -11.16 -13.63 2.36
CA LYS A 101 -11.26 -14.98 2.94
C LYS A 101 -10.76 -15.12 4.38
N ARG A 102 -10.02 -14.15 4.90
CA ARG A 102 -9.62 -14.07 6.32
C ARG A 102 -10.51 -13.14 7.15
N SER A 103 -11.58 -12.58 6.57
CA SER A 103 -12.44 -11.58 7.22
C SER A 103 -11.65 -10.40 7.80
N CYS A 104 -10.61 -9.94 7.10
CA CYS A 104 -9.75 -8.84 7.58
C CYS A 104 -10.51 -7.52 7.82
N TRP A 105 -11.70 -7.39 7.25
CA TRP A 105 -12.63 -6.28 7.42
C TRP A 105 -14.07 -6.75 7.16
N THR A 106 -15.04 -5.92 7.51
CA THR A 106 -16.46 -6.04 7.08
C THR A 106 -16.90 -4.75 6.40
N PRO A 107 -17.72 -4.78 5.32
CA PRO A 107 -18.32 -3.56 4.77
C PRO A 107 -19.29 -2.91 5.76
N THR A 108 -19.50 -1.60 5.60
CA THR A 108 -20.43 -0.78 6.41
C THR A 108 -21.01 0.34 5.54
N SER A 109 -22.29 0.67 5.74
CA SER A 109 -22.93 1.72 4.94
C SER A 109 -22.52 3.13 5.41
N ILE A 110 -22.55 4.10 4.49
CA ILE A 110 -22.24 5.50 4.83
C ILE A 110 -23.24 6.12 5.83
N GLY A 111 -24.39 5.49 6.04
CA GLY A 111 -25.41 5.88 7.03
C GLY A 111 -25.08 5.43 8.47
N GLU A 112 -24.39 4.30 8.64
CA GLU A 112 -23.89 3.82 9.95
C GLU A 112 -22.71 4.65 10.47
N LEU A 113 -21.99 5.31 9.57
CA LEU A 113 -20.80 6.09 9.91
C LEU A 113 -21.18 7.47 10.47
N ASN A 114 -20.79 7.71 11.72
CA ASN A 114 -20.78 9.04 12.32
C ASN A 114 -19.72 9.94 11.62
N GLU A 115 -19.81 11.26 11.80
CA GLU A 115 -18.87 12.19 11.16
C GLU A 115 -17.42 12.05 11.66
N SER A 116 -17.21 11.56 12.89
CA SER A 116 -15.86 11.23 13.40
C SER A 116 -15.21 10.12 12.57
N LYS A 117 -15.92 9.02 12.35
CA LYS A 117 -15.50 7.86 11.56
C LYS A 117 -15.30 8.21 10.09
N LYS A 118 -16.16 9.05 9.49
CA LYS A 118 -15.95 9.56 8.12
C LYS A 118 -14.68 10.40 8.02
N ARG A 119 -14.43 11.30 8.99
CA ARG A 119 -13.23 12.16 9.01
C ARG A 119 -11.94 11.38 9.32
N LYS A 120 -12.03 10.29 10.09
CA LYS A 120 -10.92 9.38 10.42
C LYS A 120 -10.74 8.23 9.41
N ALA A 121 -11.57 8.12 8.37
CA ALA A 121 -11.48 7.03 7.40
C ALA A 121 -10.26 7.21 6.49
N VAL A 122 -9.33 6.24 6.55
CA VAL A 122 -8.04 6.30 5.84
C VAL A 122 -8.12 5.58 4.50
N ASP A 123 -7.53 6.14 3.45
CA ASP A 123 -7.54 5.52 2.12
C ASP A 123 -6.82 4.16 2.10
N ALA A 124 -7.34 3.23 1.29
CA ALA A 124 -6.64 2.02 0.89
C ALA A 124 -5.83 2.23 -0.40
N MET A 125 -4.68 1.56 -0.51
CA MET A 125 -3.81 1.60 -1.70
C MET A 125 -3.34 0.19 -2.08
N MET A 126 -3.45 -0.16 -3.36
CA MET A 126 -2.84 -1.38 -3.91
C MET A 126 -1.44 -1.05 -4.47
N LEU A 127 -0.42 -1.76 -4.01
CA LEU A 127 0.95 -1.69 -4.54
C LEU A 127 1.28 -2.95 -5.33
N LEU A 128 1.74 -2.78 -6.58
CA LEU A 128 2.22 -3.88 -7.41
C LEU A 128 3.74 -3.84 -7.57
N ALA A 129 4.41 -4.98 -7.42
CA ALA A 129 5.86 -5.10 -7.58
C ALA A 129 6.29 -6.43 -8.22
N GLU A 130 7.06 -6.36 -9.31
CA GLU A 130 7.72 -7.51 -9.92
C GLU A 130 8.76 -8.12 -8.95
N LYS A 131 8.67 -9.42 -8.67
CA LYS A 131 9.66 -10.21 -7.92
C LYS A 131 10.89 -10.55 -8.79
N ASN A 132 11.95 -11.06 -8.18
CA ASN A 132 13.12 -11.56 -8.94
C ASN A 132 12.81 -12.83 -9.77
N SER A 133 11.73 -13.57 -9.45
CA SER A 133 11.17 -14.66 -10.24
C SER A 133 10.40 -14.21 -11.49
N GLY A 134 10.04 -12.92 -11.57
CA GLY A 134 9.15 -12.37 -12.61
C GLY A 134 7.66 -12.33 -12.22
N ASP A 135 7.26 -12.95 -11.10
CA ASP A 135 5.88 -12.86 -10.58
C ASP A 135 5.55 -11.41 -10.19
N ILE A 136 4.29 -11.01 -10.34
CA ILE A 136 3.82 -9.74 -9.77
C ILE A 136 3.32 -10.03 -8.35
N LYS A 137 3.92 -9.37 -7.34
CA LYS A 137 3.36 -9.31 -5.98
C LYS A 137 2.36 -8.15 -5.93
N GLY A 138 1.11 -8.44 -5.58
CA GLY A 138 0.18 -7.46 -5.01
C GLY A 138 0.47 -7.25 -3.52
N CYS A 139 0.13 -6.08 -3.01
CA CYS A 139 0.14 -5.78 -1.59
C CYS A 139 -0.93 -4.71 -1.34
N PHE A 140 -1.97 -5.04 -0.57
CA PHE A 140 -3.02 -4.09 -0.22
C PHE A 140 -2.65 -3.41 1.10
N VAL A 141 -2.68 -2.07 1.09
CA VAL A 141 -2.02 -1.24 2.11
C VAL A 141 -2.99 -0.23 2.67
N TYR A 142 -3.11 -0.20 4.00
CA TYR A 142 -3.75 0.86 4.75
C TYR A 142 -2.79 2.07 4.82
N LYS A 143 -3.22 3.26 4.42
CA LYS A 143 -2.37 4.46 4.26
C LYS A 143 -2.07 5.16 5.61
N GLY A 144 -1.50 4.41 6.56
CA GLY A 144 -1.34 4.81 7.96
C GLY A 144 -0.46 6.03 8.22
N ASN A 145 0.19 6.63 7.21
CA ASN A 145 0.77 7.97 7.38
C ASN A 145 -0.28 9.03 7.74
N GLU A 146 -1.56 8.82 7.39
CA GLU A 146 -2.67 9.73 7.72
C GLU A 146 -3.10 9.62 9.18
N THR A 147 -2.87 8.47 9.83
CA THR A 147 -3.23 8.27 11.27
C THR A 147 -2.33 9.02 12.25
N ARG A 148 -1.29 9.73 11.79
CA ARG A 148 -0.31 10.40 12.65
C ARG A 148 -0.87 11.58 13.46
N ASP A 149 -2.02 12.11 13.05
CA ASP A 149 -2.66 13.24 13.70
C ASP A 149 -3.52 12.81 14.91
N TRP A 150 -3.72 11.49 15.12
CA TRP A 150 -4.52 10.95 16.23
C TRP A 150 -4.00 9.63 16.85
N LEU A 151 -2.91 9.05 16.34
CA LEU A 151 -2.16 7.99 17.03
C LEU A 151 -0.84 8.55 17.57
N SER A 152 -0.58 8.33 18.85
CA SER A 152 0.65 8.75 19.52
C SER A 152 1.85 7.85 19.11
N ARG A 153 3.05 8.16 19.63
CA ARG A 153 4.19 7.25 19.48
C ARG A 153 4.02 6.02 20.35
N GLU A 154 3.39 6.21 21.49
CA GLU A 154 3.14 5.23 22.54
C GLU A 154 2.16 4.15 22.04
N ASP A 155 1.16 4.55 21.23
CA ASP A 155 0.22 3.64 20.56
C ASP A 155 0.83 2.83 19.39
N THR A 156 2.01 3.24 18.90
CA THR A 156 2.57 2.75 17.62
C THR A 156 3.99 2.20 17.73
N ALA A 157 4.67 2.38 18.86
CA ALA A 157 6.03 1.92 19.10
C ALA A 157 6.07 0.42 19.41
N SER A 158 6.22 -0.40 18.37
CA SER A 158 6.61 -1.80 18.58
C SER A 158 8.06 -1.89 19.04
N PRO A 159 8.38 -2.67 20.10
CA PRO A 159 9.76 -3.04 20.37
C PRO A 159 10.33 -3.76 19.13
N THR A 160 11.51 -3.31 18.72
CA THR A 160 12.21 -3.81 17.53
C THR A 160 13.68 -3.92 17.90
N ALA A 161 14.28 -5.11 17.75
CA ALA A 161 15.69 -5.31 18.07
C ALA A 161 16.59 -4.44 17.15
N SER A 162 17.66 -3.89 17.71
CA SER A 162 18.65 -3.14 16.93
C SER A 162 19.33 -4.04 15.90
N HIS A 163 19.67 -3.48 14.75
CA HIS A 163 20.34 -4.25 13.69
C HIS A 163 21.71 -4.74 14.17
N GLU A 164 22.40 -3.88 14.91
CA GLU A 164 23.65 -4.13 15.62
C GLU A 164 23.51 -5.30 16.60
N GLY A 165 22.44 -5.35 17.39
CA GLY A 165 22.18 -6.44 18.34
C GLY A 165 21.95 -7.79 17.65
N ILE A 166 21.18 -7.81 16.55
CA ILE A 166 20.98 -9.01 15.72
C ILE A 166 22.30 -9.48 15.09
N CYS A 167 23.14 -8.56 14.64
CA CYS A 167 24.46 -8.90 14.12
C CYS A 167 25.41 -9.41 15.22
N CYS A 168 25.42 -8.81 16.40
CA CYS A 168 26.23 -9.26 17.53
C CYS A 168 25.85 -10.66 18.02
N THR A 169 24.56 -10.97 18.13
CA THR A 169 24.09 -12.32 18.47
C THR A 169 24.53 -13.34 17.41
N GLY A 170 24.30 -13.06 16.12
CA GLY A 170 24.74 -13.94 15.04
C GLY A 170 26.26 -14.20 15.00
N VAL A 171 27.10 -13.22 15.34
CA VAL A 171 28.56 -13.40 15.45
C VAL A 171 28.94 -14.26 16.66
N ILE A 172 28.29 -14.03 17.82
CA ILE A 172 28.50 -14.84 19.03
C ILE A 172 28.09 -16.29 18.79
N ASP A 173 26.97 -16.52 18.11
CA ASP A 173 26.43 -17.84 17.86
C ASP A 173 27.26 -18.61 16.83
N ALA A 174 27.74 -17.94 15.77
CA ALA A 174 28.71 -18.50 14.84
C ALA A 174 30.04 -18.86 15.52
N HIS A 175 30.59 -17.98 16.37
CA HIS A 175 31.83 -18.22 17.10
C HIS A 175 31.70 -19.39 18.11
N LYS A 176 30.51 -19.56 18.71
CA LYS A 176 30.22 -20.65 19.67
C LYS A 176 29.68 -21.93 19.01
N GLY A 177 29.64 -22.01 17.67
CA GLY A 177 29.18 -23.18 16.94
C GLY A 177 27.71 -23.54 17.19
N ARG A 178 26.86 -22.55 17.51
CA ARG A 178 25.45 -22.75 17.84
C ARG A 178 24.59 -22.87 16.58
N CYS A 179 23.58 -23.73 16.63
CA CYS A 179 22.55 -23.82 15.61
C CYS A 179 21.64 -22.58 15.66
N MET A 180 21.52 -21.85 14.55
CA MET A 180 20.50 -20.81 14.37
C MET A 180 19.47 -21.25 13.31
N MET A 181 18.22 -20.85 13.51
CA MET A 181 17.12 -21.02 12.56
C MET A 181 16.44 -19.66 12.33
N SER A 182 16.01 -19.42 11.09
CA SER A 182 15.15 -18.30 10.75
C SER A 182 13.96 -18.80 9.92
N MET A 183 12.79 -18.18 10.12
CA MET A 183 11.56 -18.49 9.41
C MET A 183 10.79 -17.21 9.10
N ASP A 184 10.11 -17.20 7.95
CA ASP A 184 9.13 -16.15 7.60
C ASP A 184 7.75 -16.59 8.11
N ILE A 185 6.99 -15.67 8.72
CA ILE A 185 5.64 -15.96 9.24
C ILE A 185 4.61 -15.39 8.26
N PRO A 186 4.02 -16.24 7.38
CA PRO A 186 3.26 -15.76 6.24
C PRO A 186 2.00 -15.02 6.68
N ASN A 187 1.92 -13.75 6.30
CA ASN A 187 0.77 -12.86 6.54
C ASN A 187 0.47 -12.56 8.03
N ALA A 188 1.48 -12.60 8.90
CA ALA A 188 1.43 -12.28 10.34
C ALA A 188 0.36 -11.25 10.76
N PHE A 189 0.36 -10.05 10.18
CA PHE A 189 -0.61 -8.99 10.53
C PHE A 189 -2.07 -9.41 10.27
N THR A 190 -2.36 -10.13 9.18
CA THR A 190 -3.73 -10.59 8.87
C THR A 190 -4.24 -11.70 9.80
N GLN A 191 -3.36 -12.29 10.62
CA GLN A 191 -3.70 -13.21 11.69
C GLN A 191 -3.88 -12.49 13.04
N THR A 192 -3.55 -11.19 13.10
CA THR A 192 -3.68 -10.34 14.28
C THR A 192 -5.05 -9.67 14.26
N LEU A 193 -5.94 -10.03 15.18
CA LEU A 193 -7.20 -9.30 15.34
C LEU A 193 -6.95 -7.88 15.85
N MET A 194 -7.80 -6.95 15.44
CA MET A 194 -7.92 -5.66 16.10
C MET A 194 -8.47 -5.86 17.52
N PRO A 195 -7.96 -5.11 18.52
CA PRO A 195 -8.50 -5.21 19.88
C PRO A 195 -9.97 -4.77 19.92
N ASP A 196 -10.73 -5.37 20.83
CA ASP A 196 -12.00 -4.80 21.25
C ASP A 196 -11.76 -3.44 21.90
N LEU A 197 -12.65 -2.50 21.56
CA LEU A 197 -12.57 -1.11 21.98
C LEU A 197 -13.45 -0.84 23.20
N GLY A 198 -13.04 0.12 24.03
CA GLY A 198 -13.81 0.60 25.16
C GLY A 198 -14.97 1.51 24.76
N ASP A 199 -15.80 1.87 25.75
CA ASP A 199 -16.92 2.77 25.56
C ASP A 199 -16.47 4.14 25.02
N GLY A 200 -17.00 4.52 23.85
CA GLY A 200 -16.71 5.80 23.18
C GLY A 200 -15.58 5.78 22.15
N GLU A 201 -14.87 4.67 21.97
CA GLU A 201 -13.80 4.55 20.98
C GLU A 201 -14.32 4.20 19.56
N ASP A 202 -13.79 4.86 18.53
CA ASP A 202 -14.16 4.61 17.13
C ASP A 202 -13.41 3.40 16.54
N ARG A 203 -14.14 2.38 16.08
CA ARG A 203 -13.57 1.30 15.23
C ARG A 203 -12.87 1.90 14.00
N VAL A 204 -11.70 1.35 13.66
CA VAL A 204 -10.87 1.83 12.55
C VAL A 204 -11.57 1.60 11.21
N ILE A 205 -11.81 2.68 10.47
CA ILE A 205 -12.44 2.63 9.13
C ILE A 205 -11.37 2.81 8.05
N MET A 206 -11.45 1.97 7.02
CA MET A 206 -10.67 2.09 5.80
C MET A 206 -11.59 2.40 4.62
N LYS A 207 -11.13 3.28 3.72
CA LYS A 207 -11.87 3.75 2.55
C LYS A 207 -11.26 3.16 1.27
N VAL A 208 -11.99 2.27 0.61
CA VAL A 208 -11.56 1.67 -0.66
C VAL A 208 -12.22 2.43 -1.81
N THR A 209 -11.47 2.78 -2.85
CA THR A 209 -11.98 3.61 -3.96
C THR A 209 -11.59 3.09 -5.35
N GLY A 210 -12.40 3.43 -6.36
CA GLY A 210 -12.10 3.19 -7.76
C GLY A 210 -12.04 1.71 -8.15
N LEU A 211 -11.00 1.30 -8.87
CA LEU A 211 -10.88 -0.04 -9.46
C LEU A 211 -10.86 -1.17 -8.42
N MET A 212 -10.35 -0.90 -7.21
CA MET A 212 -10.33 -1.90 -6.13
C MET A 212 -11.75 -2.23 -5.64
N VAL A 213 -12.70 -1.29 -5.71
CA VAL A 213 -14.10 -1.54 -5.38
C VAL A 213 -14.74 -2.52 -6.39
N GLN A 214 -14.42 -2.41 -7.69
CA GLN A 214 -14.87 -3.39 -8.67
C GLN A 214 -14.28 -4.77 -8.37
N TYR A 215 -12.98 -4.87 -8.07
CA TYR A 215 -12.34 -6.15 -7.75
C TYR A 215 -12.85 -6.80 -6.46
N MET A 216 -13.31 -6.02 -5.47
CA MET A 216 -13.99 -6.57 -4.28
C MET A 216 -15.36 -7.14 -4.64
N ILE A 217 -16.14 -6.45 -5.49
CA ILE A 217 -17.44 -6.92 -6.00
C ILE A 217 -17.27 -8.18 -6.89
N ASP A 218 -16.22 -8.22 -7.71
CA ASP A 218 -15.90 -9.36 -8.59
C ASP A 218 -15.56 -10.64 -7.80
N LEU A 219 -15.07 -10.48 -6.56
CA LEU A 219 -14.73 -11.58 -5.64
C LEU A 219 -15.90 -11.95 -4.72
N ASP A 220 -16.66 -10.96 -4.27
CA ASP A 220 -17.79 -11.10 -3.35
C ASP A 220 -18.87 -10.05 -3.69
N PRO A 221 -19.99 -10.47 -4.34
CA PRO A 221 -21.06 -9.56 -4.73
C PRO A 221 -21.79 -8.87 -3.57
N THR A 222 -21.66 -9.32 -2.32
CA THR A 222 -22.34 -8.69 -1.16
C THR A 222 -21.86 -7.26 -0.92
N TYR A 223 -20.65 -6.93 -1.38
CA TYR A 223 -20.10 -5.58 -1.31
C TYR A 223 -20.88 -4.55 -2.15
N CYS A 224 -21.71 -4.97 -3.12
CA CYS A 224 -22.54 -4.09 -3.95
C CYS A 224 -23.42 -3.14 -3.13
N ASP A 225 -24.08 -3.65 -2.08
CA ASP A 225 -25.07 -2.88 -1.32
C ASP A 225 -24.44 -1.77 -0.47
N CYS A 226 -23.12 -1.84 -0.25
CA CYS A 226 -22.33 -0.81 0.43
C CYS A 226 -21.58 0.14 -0.52
N VAL A 227 -21.79 0.04 -1.85
CA VAL A 227 -21.17 0.95 -2.82
C VAL A 227 -21.84 2.31 -2.81
N VAL A 228 -21.06 3.35 -2.55
CA VAL A 228 -21.48 4.75 -2.73
C VAL A 228 -20.67 5.43 -3.84
N TYR A 229 -21.20 6.51 -4.40
CA TYR A 229 -20.53 7.31 -5.42
C TYR A 229 -20.11 8.67 -4.84
N GLU A 230 -18.80 8.91 -4.74
CA GLU A 230 -18.23 10.18 -4.30
C GLU A 230 -17.36 10.76 -5.41
N ASN A 231 -17.59 12.03 -5.78
CA ASN A 231 -16.80 12.74 -6.79
C ASN A 231 -16.63 11.94 -8.12
N GLY A 232 -17.69 11.23 -8.53
CA GLY A 232 -17.71 10.39 -9.74
C GLY A 232 -16.99 9.03 -9.61
N LYS A 233 -16.47 8.67 -8.44
CA LYS A 233 -15.83 7.37 -8.17
C LYS A 233 -16.71 6.49 -7.29
N ARG A 234 -16.68 5.18 -7.52
CA ARG A 234 -17.16 4.20 -6.54
C ARG A 234 -16.27 4.19 -5.31
N VAL A 235 -16.89 4.09 -4.15
CA VAL A 235 -16.28 4.03 -2.81
C VAL A 235 -17.00 2.94 -2.01
N ILE A 236 -16.25 2.20 -1.20
CA ILE A 236 -16.77 1.37 -0.11
C ILE A 236 -16.00 1.76 1.16
N TYR A 237 -16.72 1.86 2.27
CA TYR A 237 -16.13 1.94 3.60
C TYR A 237 -16.16 0.56 4.25
N VAL A 238 -15.06 0.19 4.90
CA VAL A 238 -14.94 -1.09 5.61
C VAL A 238 -14.41 -0.88 7.02
N VAL A 239 -14.98 -1.59 7.99
CA VAL A 239 -14.49 -1.66 9.37
C VAL A 239 -13.35 -2.67 9.41
N ILE A 240 -12.17 -2.26 9.87
CA ILE A 240 -11.00 -3.14 9.98
C ILE A 240 -11.15 -4.09 11.18
N LEU A 241 -10.99 -5.39 10.93
CA LEU A 241 -11.11 -6.47 11.91
C LEU A 241 -9.77 -7.16 12.20
N CYS A 242 -8.85 -7.20 11.23
CA CYS A 242 -7.46 -7.66 11.42
C CYS A 242 -6.45 -6.56 11.11
N ALA A 243 -5.25 -6.63 11.66
CA ALA A 243 -4.18 -5.69 11.35
C ALA A 243 -3.73 -5.80 9.87
N ILE A 244 -3.63 -4.66 9.18
CA ILE A 244 -3.27 -4.59 7.75
C ILE A 244 -1.90 -3.92 7.60
N TYR A 245 -1.15 -4.36 6.58
CA TYR A 245 0.12 -3.74 6.22
C TYR A 245 -0.06 -2.23 5.97
N GLY A 246 0.81 -1.42 6.59
CA GLY A 246 0.77 0.04 6.51
C GLY A 246 0.04 0.74 7.67
N MET A 247 -0.74 0.03 8.50
CA MET A 247 -1.19 0.56 9.80
C MET A 247 0.01 0.72 10.73
N LEU A 248 0.15 1.88 11.38
CA LEU A 248 1.30 2.15 12.27
C LEU A 248 1.37 1.19 13.46
N GLN A 249 0.21 0.82 14.01
CA GLN A 249 0.08 -0.09 15.16
C GLN A 249 0.18 -1.59 14.82
N ALA A 250 0.15 -1.99 13.54
CA ALA A 250 0.07 -3.42 13.16
C ALA A 250 1.26 -4.26 13.68
N LEU A 251 2.46 -3.67 13.71
CA LEU A 251 3.66 -4.36 14.20
C LEU A 251 3.60 -4.57 15.73
N LEU A 252 3.07 -3.60 16.48
CA LEU A 252 2.92 -3.69 17.94
C LEU A 252 1.82 -4.69 18.33
N LEU A 253 0.69 -4.68 17.62
CA LEU A 253 -0.38 -5.65 17.82
C LEU A 253 0.12 -7.08 17.54
N TRP A 254 0.86 -7.29 16.45
CA TRP A 254 1.46 -8.59 16.14
C TRP A 254 2.54 -8.99 17.17
N TYR A 255 3.39 -8.06 17.62
CA TYR A 255 4.38 -8.35 18.66
C TYR A 255 3.72 -8.87 19.95
N ARG A 256 2.58 -8.30 20.36
CA ARG A 256 1.85 -8.77 21.56
C ARG A 256 1.40 -10.23 21.41
N ILE A 257 0.86 -10.62 20.26
CA ILE A 257 0.46 -12.02 19.99
C ILE A 257 1.70 -12.93 19.93
N LEU A 258 2.71 -12.57 19.13
CA LEU A 258 3.94 -13.34 18.97
C LEU A 258 4.65 -13.57 20.31
N ARG A 259 4.68 -12.55 21.17
CA ARG A 259 5.23 -12.64 22.53
C ARG A 259 4.42 -13.63 23.37
N ALA A 260 3.10 -13.44 23.46
CA ALA A 260 2.23 -14.27 24.29
C ALA A 260 2.29 -15.75 23.89
N SER A 261 2.25 -16.08 22.59
CA SER A 261 2.41 -17.45 22.11
C SER A 261 3.79 -18.04 22.42
N LEU A 262 4.87 -17.24 22.35
CA LEU A 262 6.20 -17.73 22.72
C LEU A 262 6.34 -17.93 24.24
N GLU A 263 5.75 -17.06 25.06
CA GLU A 263 5.68 -17.23 26.52
C GLU A 263 4.85 -18.49 26.91
N GLU A 264 3.79 -18.81 26.15
CA GLU A 264 3.01 -20.06 26.28
C GLU A 264 3.86 -21.32 25.96
N TYR A 265 4.74 -21.25 24.95
CA TYR A 265 5.76 -22.29 24.68
C TYR A 265 6.97 -22.26 25.65
N GLY A 266 6.92 -21.46 26.71
CA GLY A 266 7.95 -21.41 27.75
C GLY A 266 9.20 -20.59 27.40
N PHE A 267 9.16 -19.76 26.36
CA PHE A 267 10.25 -18.83 26.06
C PHE A 267 10.23 -17.65 27.04
N VAL A 268 11.38 -17.34 27.63
CA VAL A 268 11.57 -16.16 28.49
C VAL A 268 12.13 -15.02 27.64
N PHE A 269 11.45 -13.87 27.64
CA PHE A 269 11.94 -12.63 27.03
C PHE A 269 12.81 -11.85 28.02
N ASN A 270 13.88 -11.22 27.50
CA ASN A 270 14.71 -10.25 28.21
C ASN A 270 14.06 -8.85 28.22
#